data_AF-A0A410DA49-F1
#
_entry.id   AF-A0A410DA49-F1
#
_cell.length_a   1.000
_cell.length_b   1.000
_cell.length_c   1.000
_cell.angle_alpha   90.00
_cell.angle_beta   90.00
_cell.angle_gamma   90.00
#
_symmetry.space_group_name_H-M   'P 1'
#
loop_
_entity.id
_entity.type
_entity.pdbx_description
1 polymer ?
#
loop_
_entity_poly.entity_id
_entity_poly.type
_entity_poly.pdbx_seq_one_letter_code
_entity_poly.pdbx_strand_id
1 'polypeptide(L)'
;MKKLTLILAVIVLLISVLPSSFAAAKSKSKKITVSATAYCEMGRTATGYNYKKHPKAKAIAVDPRVIPLGSKVYIPGYGYAIARDTGGRIKGKIIDVHFKTRKQAIKWGRKKLKIRVYRH
;
A
#
# COMPACT_ATOMS: atom_id res chain seq x y z
N MET A 1 -45.96 22.27 23.15
CA MET A 1 -45.38 21.06 22.52
C MET A 1 -45.16 21.22 21.00
N LYS A 2 -44.49 22.30 20.53
CA LYS A 2 -44.28 22.54 19.07
C LYS A 2 -42.84 22.96 18.69
N LYS A 3 -41.90 23.04 19.65
CA LYS A 3 -40.52 23.49 19.40
C LYS A 3 -39.52 22.37 19.08
N LEU A 4 -39.89 21.10 19.30
CA LEU A 4 -38.98 19.96 19.12
C LEU A 4 -39.02 19.37 17.70
N THR A 5 -40.13 19.53 16.96
CA THR A 5 -40.27 19.05 15.58
C THR A 5 -39.51 19.90 14.56
N LEU A 6 -39.31 21.19 14.82
CA LEU A 6 -38.62 22.10 13.88
C LEU A 6 -37.10 21.84 13.84
N ILE A 7 -36.49 21.49 14.96
CA ILE A 7 -35.03 21.22 15.05
C ILE A 7 -34.68 19.92 14.32
N LEU A 8 -35.53 18.88 14.44
CA LEU A 8 -35.32 17.61 13.74
C LEU A 8 -35.46 17.79 12.21
N ALA A 9 -36.41 18.61 11.75
CA ALA A 9 -36.60 18.89 10.33
C ALA A 9 -35.42 19.65 9.69
N VAL A 10 -34.83 20.60 10.40
CA VAL A 10 -33.65 21.36 9.90
C VAL A 10 -32.41 20.47 9.81
N ILE A 11 -32.22 19.54 10.75
CA ILE A 11 -31.10 18.58 10.69
C ILE A 11 -31.26 17.60 9.53
N VAL A 12 -32.48 17.11 9.26
CA VAL A 12 -32.76 16.25 8.10
C VAL A 12 -32.61 17.00 6.78
N LEU A 13 -33.02 18.27 6.72
CA LEU A 13 -32.86 19.13 5.54
C LEU A 13 -31.39 19.45 5.25
N LEU A 14 -30.52 19.56 6.28
CA LEU A 14 -29.08 19.80 6.11
C LEU A 14 -28.32 18.57 5.56
N ILE A 15 -28.80 17.36 5.87
CA ILE A 15 -28.17 16.11 5.40
C ILE A 15 -28.49 15.84 3.93
N SER A 16 -29.64 16.30 3.40
CA SER A 16 -30.04 16.08 2.01
C SER A 16 -29.37 17.00 0.99
N VAL A 17 -28.77 18.12 1.41
CA VAL A 17 -28.04 19.04 0.52
C VAL A 17 -26.54 18.72 0.43
N LEU A 18 -26.07 17.65 1.09
CA LEU A 18 -24.68 17.21 0.95
C LEU A 18 -24.50 16.59 -0.45
N PRO A 19 -23.67 17.18 -1.33
CA PRO A 19 -23.38 16.57 -2.61
C PRO A 19 -22.74 15.20 -2.38
N SER A 20 -23.27 14.16 -3.02
CA SER A 20 -22.79 12.77 -2.92
C SER A 20 -21.38 12.54 -3.50
N SER A 21 -20.60 13.61 -3.71
CA SER A 21 -19.29 13.64 -4.34
C SER A 21 -18.17 13.05 -3.49
N PHE A 22 -18.44 12.63 -2.25
CA PHE A 22 -17.55 11.79 -1.45
C PHE A 22 -17.65 10.30 -1.81
N ALA A 23 -18.12 9.95 -3.01
CA ALA A 23 -17.92 8.62 -3.57
C ALA A 23 -16.41 8.41 -3.82
N ALA A 24 -15.72 7.81 -2.85
CA ALA A 24 -14.31 7.47 -2.93
C ALA A 24 -13.99 6.81 -4.29
N ALA A 25 -13.14 7.46 -5.09
CA ALA A 25 -12.73 6.95 -6.39
C ALA A 25 -12.24 5.49 -6.26
N LYS A 26 -12.97 4.56 -6.88
CA LYS A 26 -12.70 3.12 -6.78
C LYS A 26 -11.42 2.81 -7.57
N SER A 27 -10.26 2.91 -6.91
CA SER A 27 -8.97 2.64 -7.56
C SER A 27 -8.95 1.23 -8.15
N LYS A 28 -8.59 1.11 -9.44
CA LYS A 28 -8.46 -0.18 -10.13
C LYS A 28 -7.34 -0.98 -9.45
N SER A 29 -7.65 -2.20 -9.02
CA SER A 29 -6.68 -3.08 -8.35
C SER A 29 -6.59 -4.45 -9.03
N LYS A 30 -5.37 -4.99 -9.10
CA LYS A 30 -5.06 -6.30 -9.68
C LYS A 30 -4.53 -7.23 -8.60
N LYS A 31 -5.09 -8.45 -8.50
CA LYS A 31 -4.57 -9.51 -7.64
C LYS A 31 -3.51 -10.30 -8.40
N ILE A 32 -2.33 -10.51 -7.82
CA ILE A 32 -1.26 -11.31 -8.42
C ILE A 32 -0.64 -12.23 -7.37
N THR A 33 -0.29 -13.45 -7.77
CA THR A 33 0.47 -14.38 -6.92
C THR A 33 1.95 -14.19 -7.17
N VAL A 34 2.73 -14.00 -6.11
CA VAL A 34 4.17 -13.72 -6.17
C VAL A 34 4.95 -14.60 -5.19
N SER A 35 6.24 -14.78 -5.45
CA SER A 35 7.20 -15.22 -4.43
C SER A 35 7.74 -14.00 -3.69
N ALA A 36 7.47 -13.90 -2.40
CA ALA A 36 7.92 -12.81 -1.54
C ALA A 36 9.13 -13.27 -0.72
N THR A 37 10.22 -12.52 -0.82
CA THR A 37 11.39 -12.59 0.07
C THR A 37 11.43 -11.38 0.99
N ALA A 38 12.43 -11.31 1.86
CA ALA A 38 12.68 -10.13 2.67
C ALA A 38 14.18 -9.81 2.71
N TYR A 39 14.46 -8.51 2.80
CA TYR A 39 15.81 -7.98 3.01
C TYR A 39 15.80 -6.93 4.13
N CYS A 40 16.98 -6.66 4.65
CA CYS A 40 17.21 -5.67 5.67
C CYS A 40 18.49 -4.91 5.32
N GLU A 41 18.33 -3.75 4.69
CA GLU A 41 19.43 -2.82 4.43
C GLU A 41 19.03 -1.41 4.85
N MET A 42 20.02 -0.66 5.33
CA MET A 42 19.86 0.75 5.66
C MET A 42 20.54 1.59 4.58
N GLY A 43 19.77 2.32 3.79
CA GLY A 43 20.33 3.08 2.67
C GLY A 43 19.31 3.83 1.82
N ARG A 44 19.62 3.95 0.54
CA ARG A 44 18.76 4.51 -0.51
C ARG A 44 18.24 3.36 -1.39
N THR A 45 16.96 3.38 -1.78
CA THR A 45 16.45 2.47 -2.82
C THR A 45 16.98 2.86 -4.20
N ALA A 46 16.78 2.02 -5.22
CA ALA A 46 17.08 2.34 -6.61
C ALA A 46 16.37 3.60 -7.13
N THR A 47 15.23 4.00 -6.55
CA THR A 47 14.56 5.28 -6.86
C THR A 47 15.12 6.48 -6.09
N GLY A 48 16.20 6.30 -5.33
CA GLY A 48 16.80 7.32 -4.48
C GLY A 48 16.06 7.56 -3.17
N TYR A 49 15.05 6.74 -2.85
CA TYR A 49 14.26 6.90 -1.63
C TYR A 49 15.10 6.60 -0.39
N ASN A 50 15.26 7.59 0.47
CA ASN A 50 16.08 7.47 1.66
C ASN A 50 15.22 7.01 2.85
N TYR A 51 15.40 5.75 3.25
CA TYR A 51 14.71 5.19 4.41
C TYR A 51 15.00 5.93 5.72
N LYS A 52 16.15 6.62 5.84
CA LYS A 52 16.49 7.43 7.03
C LYS A 52 15.60 8.66 7.15
N LYS A 53 15.19 9.28 6.04
CA LYS A 53 14.28 10.44 6.05
C LYS A 53 12.82 10.05 6.29
N HIS A 54 12.47 8.80 6.04
CA HIS A 54 11.10 8.30 6.18
C HIS A 54 11.06 6.93 6.87
N PRO A 55 11.34 6.85 8.18
CA PRO A 55 11.52 5.60 8.90
C PRO A 55 10.22 4.77 9.05
N LYS A 56 9.06 5.32 8.70
CA LYS A 56 7.77 4.62 8.71
C LYS A 56 7.35 4.13 7.32
N ALA A 57 8.05 4.53 6.27
CA ALA A 57 7.68 4.16 4.92
C ALA A 57 8.04 2.69 4.64
N LYS A 58 7.09 1.98 4.04
CA LYS A 58 7.29 0.62 3.56
C LYS A 58 7.49 0.66 2.05
N ALA A 59 8.61 0.12 1.62
CA ALA A 59 8.95 -0.01 0.21
C ALA A 59 9.32 -1.45 -0.12
N ILE A 60 9.07 -1.82 -1.37
CA ILE A 60 9.36 -3.15 -1.89
C ILE A 60 10.17 -3.03 -3.18
N ALA A 61 11.02 -4.03 -3.41
CA ALA A 61 11.67 -4.25 -4.69
C ALA A 61 10.78 -5.14 -5.57
N VAL A 62 10.69 -4.80 -6.86
CA VAL A 62 9.84 -5.49 -7.84
C VAL A 62 10.52 -5.58 -9.21
N ASP A 63 9.97 -6.41 -10.11
CA ASP A 63 10.20 -6.27 -11.55
C ASP A 63 9.21 -5.23 -12.11
N PRO A 64 9.68 -4.07 -12.64
CA PRO A 64 8.81 -3.02 -13.17
C PRO A 64 7.89 -3.46 -14.30
N ARG A 65 8.25 -4.52 -15.04
CA ARG A 65 7.43 -5.07 -16.12
C ARG A 65 6.19 -5.79 -15.59
N VAL A 66 6.21 -6.23 -14.33
CA VAL A 66 5.10 -6.94 -13.67
C VAL A 66 4.34 -6.02 -12.71
N ILE A 67 5.07 -5.21 -11.94
CA ILE A 67 4.52 -4.23 -11.00
C ILE A 67 5.22 -2.90 -11.29
N PRO A 68 4.56 -1.92 -11.92
CA PRO A 68 5.18 -0.63 -12.20
C PRO A 68 5.68 0.05 -10.92
N LEU A 69 6.82 0.72 -11.00
CA LEU A 69 7.31 1.56 -9.91
C LEU A 69 6.28 2.65 -9.57
N GLY A 70 6.22 3.03 -8.31
CA GLY A 70 5.21 3.93 -7.76
C GLY A 70 3.91 3.23 -7.36
N SER A 71 3.62 2.02 -7.85
CA SER A 71 2.39 1.30 -7.48
C SER A 71 2.24 1.14 -5.97
N LYS A 72 1.03 1.38 -5.46
CA LYS A 72 0.67 1.00 -4.09
C LYS A 72 0.34 -0.49 -4.06
N VAL A 73 0.82 -1.20 -3.07
CA VAL A 73 0.67 -2.66 -2.97
C VAL A 73 0.23 -3.02 -1.56
N TYR A 74 -0.76 -3.91 -1.45
CA TYR A 74 -1.11 -4.56 -0.19
C TYR A 74 -0.55 -5.99 -0.17
N ILE A 75 0.23 -6.29 0.87
CA ILE A 75 0.90 -7.57 1.06
C ILE A 75 0.38 -8.18 2.37
N PRO A 76 -0.31 -9.34 2.33
CA PRO A 76 -0.79 -10.01 3.54
C PRO A 76 0.36 -10.26 4.53
N GLY A 77 0.16 -9.90 5.80
CA GLY A 77 1.17 -10.04 6.86
C GLY A 77 2.26 -8.96 6.88
N TYR A 78 2.37 -8.10 5.85
CA TYR A 78 3.32 -6.98 5.82
C TYR A 78 2.61 -5.62 5.81
N GLY A 79 1.46 -5.51 5.15
CA GLY A 79 0.64 -4.30 5.06
C GLY A 79 0.80 -3.57 3.72
N TYR A 80 0.47 -2.27 3.72
CA TYR A 80 0.61 -1.42 2.54
C TYR A 80 2.06 -0.96 2.33
N ALA A 81 2.51 -0.97 1.08
CA ALA A 81 3.83 -0.52 0.66
C ALA A 81 3.78 0.14 -0.73
N ILE A 82 4.86 0.82 -1.10
CA ILE A 82 5.05 1.39 -2.43
C ILE A 82 6.16 0.64 -3.15
N ALA A 83 5.96 0.29 -4.43
CA ALA A 83 7.02 -0.22 -5.28
C ALA A 83 8.04 0.89 -5.58
N ARG A 84 9.17 0.90 -4.86
CA ARG A 84 10.20 1.96 -4.95
C ARG A 84 11.57 1.44 -5.30
N ASP A 85 11.71 0.14 -5.55
CA ASP A 85 13.02 -0.45 -5.71
C ASP A 85 13.00 -1.56 -6.76
N THR A 86 14.19 -1.94 -7.22
CA THR A 86 14.42 -3.05 -8.12
C THR A 86 15.66 -3.80 -7.67
N GLY A 87 15.85 -5.03 -8.13
CA GLY A 87 17.08 -5.77 -7.88
C GLY A 87 17.41 -6.70 -9.03
N GLY A 88 18.70 -7.00 -9.21
CA GLY A 88 19.16 -7.92 -10.27
C GLY A 88 18.46 -9.27 -10.22
N ARG A 89 18.19 -9.77 -9.00
CA ARG A 89 17.53 -11.06 -8.74
C ARG A 89 16.00 -10.97 -8.63
N ILE A 90 15.44 -9.76 -8.60
CA ILE A 90 13.99 -9.52 -8.43
C ILE A 90 13.36 -9.38 -9.83
N LYS A 91 13.13 -10.54 -10.48
CA LYS A 91 12.62 -10.63 -11.85
C LYS A 91 11.32 -11.43 -11.90
N GLY A 92 10.40 -11.05 -12.78
CA GLY A 92 9.09 -11.68 -12.92
C GLY A 92 8.19 -11.47 -11.70
N LYS A 93 7.47 -12.51 -11.27
CA LYS A 93 6.53 -12.48 -10.13
C LYS A 93 7.26 -12.68 -8.79
N ILE A 94 8.36 -11.97 -8.59
CA ILE A 94 9.15 -11.96 -7.35
C ILE A 94 9.07 -10.56 -6.76
N ILE A 95 8.87 -10.48 -5.45
CA ILE A 95 8.96 -9.23 -4.69
C ILE A 95 9.92 -9.41 -3.51
N ASP A 96 10.58 -8.33 -3.11
CA ASP A 96 11.40 -8.30 -1.89
C ASP A 96 10.87 -7.22 -0.95
N VAL A 97 10.51 -7.59 0.28
CA VAL A 97 9.98 -6.63 1.26
C VAL A 97 11.06 -6.15 2.21
N HIS A 98 11.11 -4.84 2.44
CA HIS A 98 12.08 -4.24 3.34
C HIS A 98 11.68 -4.38 4.81
N PHE A 99 12.60 -4.81 5.66
CA PHE A 99 12.46 -4.73 7.11
C PHE A 99 13.60 -3.90 7.73
N LYS A 100 13.33 -3.37 8.93
CA LYS A 100 14.32 -2.58 9.68
C LYS A 100 15.42 -3.44 10.30
N THR A 101 15.11 -4.70 10.64
CA THR A 101 16.05 -5.59 11.32
C THR A 101 16.16 -6.92 10.61
N ARG A 102 17.37 -7.51 10.66
CA ARG A 102 17.64 -8.85 10.12
C ARG A 102 16.73 -9.91 10.75
N LYS A 103 16.45 -9.79 12.06
CA LYS A 103 15.54 -10.69 12.79
C LYS A 103 14.13 -10.69 12.19
N GLN A 104 13.60 -9.52 11.81
CA GLN A 104 12.30 -9.42 11.15
C GLN A 104 12.31 -10.06 9.75
N ALA A 105 13.38 -9.82 8.96
CA ALA A 105 13.52 -10.41 7.63
C ALA A 105 13.61 -11.95 7.69
N ILE A 106 14.37 -12.50 8.65
CA ILE A 106 14.45 -13.95 8.89
C ILE A 106 13.09 -14.50 9.30
N LYS A 107 12.40 -13.86 10.26
CA LYS A 107 11.06 -14.29 10.70
C LYS A 107 10.04 -14.25 9.56
N TRP A 108 10.19 -13.30 8.64
CA TRP A 108 9.35 -13.25 7.44
C TRP A 108 9.57 -14.49 6.59
N GLY A 109 10.82 -14.79 6.22
CA GLY A 109 11.16 -15.94 5.36
C GLY A 109 10.61 -15.82 3.94
N ARG A 110 10.89 -16.82 3.09
CA ARG A 110 10.38 -16.86 1.72
C ARG A 110 9.01 -17.53 1.67
N LYS A 111 8.05 -16.92 0.97
CA LYS A 111 6.70 -17.49 0.85
C LYS A 111 6.00 -17.08 -0.44
N LYS A 112 5.00 -17.88 -0.86
CA LYS A 112 4.10 -17.52 -1.97
C LYS A 112 2.89 -16.79 -1.40
N LEU A 113 2.58 -15.61 -1.94
CA LEU A 113 1.47 -14.77 -1.46
C LEU A 113 0.66 -14.25 -2.64
N LYS A 114 -0.65 -14.10 -2.44
CA LYS A 114 -1.53 -13.35 -3.32
C LYS A 114 -1.61 -11.91 -2.83
N ILE A 115 -1.01 -10.99 -3.57
CA ILE A 115 -0.95 -9.56 -3.24
C ILE A 115 -1.97 -8.78 -4.09
N ARG A 116 -2.27 -7.55 -3.66
CA ARG A 116 -3.13 -6.63 -4.41
C ARG A 116 -2.34 -5.38 -4.80
N VAL A 117 -2.25 -5.14 -6.10
CA VAL A 117 -1.55 -4.00 -6.70
C VAL A 117 -2.59 -2.97 -7.12
N TYR A 118 -2.41 -1.73 -6.70
CA TYR A 118 -3.22 -0.59 -7.09
C TYR A 118 -2.40 0.21 -8.09
N ARG A 119 -2.94 0.33 -9.31
CA ARG A 119 -2.27 1.08 -10.36
C ARG A 119 -2.41 2.56 -10.03
N HIS A 120 -1.28 3.28 -10.11
CA HIS A 120 -1.28 4.73 -10.11
C HIS A 120 -1.86 5.27 -11.41
#